data_AF-A0A831SRV3-F1
#
_entry.id   AF-A0A831SRV3-F1
#
_cell.length_a   1.000
_cell.length_b   1.000
_cell.length_c   1.000
_cell.angle_alpha   90.00
_cell.angle_beta   90.00
_cell.angle_gamma   90.00
#
_symmetry.space_group_name_H-M   'P 1'
#
loop_
_entity.id
_entity.type
_entity.pdbx_description
1 polymer ?
#
loop_
_entity_poly.entity_id
_entity_poly.type
_entity_poly.pdbx_seq_one_letter_code
_entity_poly.pdbx_strand_id
1 'polypeptide(L)'
;MFLVEKKRTIEEIKRKIKENKAQVLTVQEFIDRIKNGENIKFDDIDVITTATKGLMSGIAGILSFRLTPPRTVRKFIEVTINGIPTFPGPCPNEYLGIVDLIVYGTAQSKTIENYCGESLFRDLVEGKEVEIKAKSSEGESIEKILTLEDMQFAKMMGTRQAIKNYNAMINCEPYEVNTIFSTLPFRPNMSELTFSGCGAMNPFQNDPEFLTLGVGSPILVNGVIGYLMGPGTRNYIKKPNMMTIAPMN
;
A
#
# COMPACT_ATOMS: atom_id res chain seq x y z
N MET A 1 1.61 21.29 -42.98
CA MET A 1 1.59 22.07 -41.72
C MET A 1 1.99 21.11 -40.61
N PHE A 2 3.23 21.19 -40.10
CA PHE A 2 3.65 20.34 -39.01
C PHE A 2 2.88 20.76 -37.75
N LEU A 3 2.02 19.88 -37.24
CA LEU A 3 1.39 20.06 -35.94
C LEU A 3 2.50 20.05 -34.89
N VAL A 4 2.86 21.23 -34.39
CA VAL A 4 3.78 21.32 -33.24
C VAL A 4 3.03 20.72 -32.06
N GLU A 5 3.58 19.62 -31.53
CA GLU A 5 3.05 18.95 -30.37
C GLU A 5 3.02 19.93 -29.19
N LYS A 6 1.83 20.23 -28.66
CA LYS A 6 1.68 21.09 -27.48
C LYS A 6 2.27 20.35 -26.28
N LYS A 7 3.15 21.01 -25.53
CA LYS A 7 3.81 20.45 -24.33
C LYS A 7 3.66 21.41 -23.16
N ARG A 8 3.68 20.83 -21.97
CA ARG A 8 3.80 21.54 -20.69
C ARG A 8 4.86 20.83 -19.87
N THR A 9 5.60 21.61 -19.10
CA THR A 9 6.54 21.07 -18.13
C THR A 9 5.87 20.89 -16.78
N ILE A 10 6.39 19.95 -15.98
CA ILE A 10 5.94 19.76 -14.59
C ILE A 10 6.12 21.06 -13.78
N GLU A 11 7.19 21.83 -14.04
CA GLU A 11 7.45 23.10 -13.35
C GLU A 11 6.42 24.18 -13.66
N GLU A 12 5.95 24.26 -14.92
CA GLU A 12 4.85 25.16 -15.29
C GLU A 12 3.55 24.81 -14.56
N ILE A 13 3.22 23.51 -14.50
CA ILE A 13 2.03 23.02 -13.79
C ILE A 13 2.14 23.32 -12.29
N LYS A 14 3.30 23.02 -11.66
CA LYS A 14 3.56 23.35 -10.25
C LYS A 14 3.41 24.85 -9.98
N ARG A 15 3.88 25.72 -10.87
CA ARG A 15 3.70 27.17 -10.75
C ARG A 15 2.22 27.55 -10.80
N LYS A 16 1.45 27.03 -11.76
CA LYS A 16 0.00 27.27 -11.83
C LYS A 16 -0.73 26.80 -10.57
N ILE A 17 -0.36 25.65 -10.01
CA ILE A 17 -0.92 25.14 -8.75
C ILE A 17 -0.62 26.11 -7.60
N LYS A 18 0.64 26.54 -7.44
CA LYS A 18 1.04 27.51 -6.40
C LYS A 18 0.32 28.84 -6.51
N GLU A 19 0.02 29.27 -7.74
CA GLU A 19 -0.72 30.51 -8.03
C GLU A 19 -2.25 30.35 -7.95
N ASN A 20 -2.78 29.15 -7.64
CA ASN A 20 -4.21 28.83 -7.70
C ASN A 20 -4.86 29.10 -9.07
N LYS A 21 -4.09 28.91 -10.15
CA LYS A 21 -4.54 29.11 -11.55
C LYS A 21 -4.65 27.80 -12.34
N ALA A 22 -4.24 26.68 -11.76
CA ALA A 22 -4.30 25.39 -12.44
C ALA A 22 -5.77 24.97 -12.62
N GLN A 23 -6.12 24.54 -13.83
CA GLN A 23 -7.38 23.85 -14.09
C GLN A 23 -7.24 22.39 -13.67
N VAL A 24 -7.86 22.03 -12.54
CA VAL A 24 -7.76 20.69 -11.95
C VAL A 24 -9.12 20.02 -12.00
N LEU A 25 -9.18 18.81 -12.58
CA LEU A 25 -10.36 17.96 -12.56
C LEU A 25 -10.03 16.61 -11.93
N THR A 26 -11.04 15.94 -11.41
CA THR A 26 -10.99 14.50 -11.17
C THR A 26 -11.17 13.75 -12.49
N VAL A 27 -10.65 12.52 -12.55
CA VAL A 27 -10.85 11.61 -13.68
C VAL A 27 -12.34 11.36 -13.97
N GLN A 28 -13.19 11.36 -12.94
CA GLN A 28 -14.63 11.19 -13.09
C GLN A 28 -15.27 12.41 -13.76
N GLU A 29 -14.96 13.62 -13.30
CA GLU A 29 -15.43 14.86 -13.93
C GLU A 29 -15.00 14.97 -15.39
N PHE A 30 -13.76 14.58 -15.70
CA PHE A 30 -13.26 14.53 -17.06
C PHE A 30 -14.07 13.58 -17.95
N ILE A 31 -14.33 12.35 -17.48
CA ILE A 31 -15.13 11.35 -18.19
C ILE A 31 -16.55 11.84 -18.43
N ASP A 32 -17.19 12.43 -17.42
CA ASP A 32 -18.58 12.88 -17.52
C ASP A 32 -18.75 14.05 -18.49
N ARG A 33 -17.79 14.98 -18.51
CA ARG A 33 -17.74 16.07 -19.50
C ARG A 33 -17.65 15.55 -20.93
N ILE A 34 -16.77 14.58 -21.19
CA ILE A 34 -16.65 13.95 -22.52
C ILE A 34 -17.94 13.22 -22.90
N LYS A 35 -18.53 12.46 -21.98
CA LYS A 35 -19.81 11.76 -22.22
C LYS A 35 -20.95 12.71 -22.55
N ASN A 36 -20.93 13.91 -21.98
CA ASN A 36 -21.90 14.97 -22.27
C ASN A 36 -21.61 15.73 -23.58
N GLY A 37 -20.58 15.32 -24.35
CA GLY A 37 -20.24 15.89 -25.65
C GLY A 37 -19.30 17.09 -25.57
N GLU A 38 -18.69 17.38 -24.43
CA GLU A 38 -17.69 18.45 -24.30
C GLU A 38 -16.41 18.09 -25.06
N ASN A 39 -15.95 18.99 -25.93
CA ASN A 39 -14.69 18.83 -26.66
C ASN A 39 -13.54 19.45 -25.87
N ILE A 40 -12.96 18.66 -24.96
CA ILE A 40 -11.86 19.07 -24.11
C ILE A 40 -10.54 19.07 -24.89
N LYS A 41 -9.85 20.21 -24.88
CA LYS A 41 -8.56 20.42 -25.54
C LYS A 41 -7.42 20.41 -24.51
N PHE A 42 -6.20 20.29 -25.03
CA PHE A 42 -4.97 20.39 -24.23
C PHE A 42 -4.98 21.62 -23.30
N ASP A 43 -5.48 22.76 -23.77
CA ASP A 43 -5.46 24.04 -23.06
C ASP A 43 -6.45 24.14 -21.88
N ASP A 44 -7.44 23.25 -21.81
CA ASP A 44 -8.56 23.38 -20.89
C ASP A 44 -8.29 22.77 -19.51
N ILE A 45 -7.32 21.86 -19.41
CA ILE A 45 -7.01 21.11 -18.18
C ILE A 45 -5.51 21.08 -17.95
N ASP A 46 -5.08 21.43 -16.75
CA ASP A 46 -3.69 21.33 -16.31
C ASP A 46 -3.38 20.02 -15.58
N VAL A 47 -4.32 19.54 -14.76
CA VAL A 47 -4.15 18.34 -13.92
C VAL A 47 -5.42 17.51 -13.91
N ILE A 48 -5.27 16.20 -14.11
CA ILE A 48 -6.32 15.22 -13.82
C ILE A 48 -5.90 14.44 -12.58
N THR A 49 -6.73 14.48 -11.55
CA THR A 49 -6.52 13.71 -10.31
C THR A 49 -7.25 12.38 -10.40
N THR A 50 -6.63 11.34 -9.85
CA THR A 50 -7.17 9.97 -9.83
C THR A 50 -6.94 9.38 -8.45
N ALA A 51 -7.91 8.62 -7.95
CA ALA A 51 -7.82 7.91 -6.69
C ALA A 51 -8.58 6.58 -6.80
N THR A 52 -8.02 5.53 -6.23
CA THR A 52 -8.59 4.18 -6.31
C THR A 52 -8.62 3.56 -4.92
N LYS A 53 -9.70 2.84 -4.59
CA LYS A 53 -9.79 2.03 -3.38
C LYS A 53 -9.92 0.56 -3.78
N GLY A 54 -9.11 -0.30 -3.18
CA GLY A 54 -9.16 -1.73 -3.42
C GLY A 54 -8.65 -2.50 -2.22
N LEU A 55 -9.13 -3.73 -2.06
CA LEU A 55 -8.55 -4.69 -1.13
C LEU A 55 -7.28 -5.25 -1.76
N MET A 56 -6.15 -5.09 -1.08
CA MET A 56 -4.82 -5.39 -1.64
C MET A 56 -4.03 -6.20 -0.63
N SER A 57 -3.53 -7.36 -1.05
CA SER A 57 -2.53 -8.10 -0.29
C SER A 57 -1.10 -7.63 -0.64
N GLY A 58 -0.11 -8.18 0.05
CA GLY A 58 1.30 -7.85 -0.19
C GLY A 58 1.74 -6.55 0.48
N ILE A 59 1.07 -6.16 1.56
CA ILE A 59 1.48 -5.10 2.47
C ILE A 59 2.35 -5.68 3.59
N ALA A 60 3.42 -4.99 3.94
CA ALA A 60 4.23 -5.28 5.12
C ALA A 60 4.53 -4.00 5.91
N GLY A 61 4.52 -4.10 7.24
CA GLY A 61 5.03 -3.07 8.14
C GLY A 61 6.50 -3.36 8.48
N ILE A 62 7.32 -2.32 8.48
CA ILE A 62 8.71 -2.35 8.91
C ILE A 62 8.80 -1.43 10.12
N LEU A 63 9.05 -2.01 11.29
CA LEU A 63 8.99 -1.31 12.57
C LEU A 63 10.35 -1.43 13.28
N SER A 64 10.74 -0.37 13.98
CA SER A 64 11.87 -0.37 14.92
C SER A 64 11.46 0.33 16.19
N PHE A 65 11.60 -0.35 17.33
CA PHE A 65 11.25 0.24 18.62
C PHE A 65 12.03 -0.36 19.78
N ARG A 66 12.09 0.37 20.89
CA ARG A 66 12.78 -0.07 22.12
C ARG A 66 11.88 -0.95 22.99
N LEU A 67 12.31 -2.20 23.21
CA LEU A 67 11.66 -3.16 24.11
C LEU A 67 12.30 -3.20 25.50
N THR A 68 13.62 -3.01 25.59
CA THR A 68 14.36 -3.15 26.85
C THR A 68 15.41 -2.04 27.01
N PRO A 69 15.98 -1.88 28.23
CA PRO A 69 17.23 -1.17 28.39
C PRO A 69 18.35 -1.82 27.56
N PRO A 70 19.40 -1.06 27.17
CA PRO A 70 20.59 -1.65 26.55
C PRO A 70 21.20 -2.74 27.43
N ARG A 71 21.82 -3.74 26.78
CA ARG A 71 22.54 -4.86 27.41
C ARG A 71 21.67 -5.80 28.24
N THR A 72 20.34 -5.77 28.08
CA THR A 72 19.41 -6.69 28.75
C THR A 72 19.25 -8.01 28.00
N VAL A 73 19.19 -7.98 26.67
CA VAL A 73 19.00 -9.17 25.83
C VAL A 73 19.99 -9.16 24.68
N ARG A 74 20.47 -10.33 24.25
CA ARG A 74 21.32 -10.44 23.05
C ARG A 74 20.54 -10.55 21.75
N LYS A 75 19.37 -11.19 21.77
CA LYS A 75 18.59 -11.49 20.58
C LYS A 75 17.14 -11.80 20.94
N PHE A 76 16.20 -11.27 20.17
CA PHE A 76 14.81 -11.72 20.18
C PHE A 76 14.62 -12.86 19.18
N ILE A 77 14.03 -13.97 19.62
CA ILE A 77 13.72 -15.12 18.75
C ILE A 77 12.25 -15.15 18.35
N GLU A 78 11.38 -14.59 19.18
CA GLU A 78 9.94 -14.47 18.92
C GLU A 78 9.49 -13.09 19.36
N VAL A 79 8.74 -12.40 18.50
CA VAL A 79 8.06 -11.15 18.84
C VAL A 79 6.67 -11.19 18.21
N THR A 80 5.66 -10.87 19.00
CA THR A 80 4.29 -10.68 18.54
C THR A 80 3.77 -9.31 18.91
N ILE A 81 2.88 -8.76 18.08
CA ILE A 81 2.17 -7.50 18.35
C ILE A 81 0.68 -7.78 18.24
N ASN A 82 -0.10 -7.57 19.29
CA ASN A 82 -1.52 -7.96 19.39
C ASN A 82 -1.75 -9.43 18.96
N GLY A 83 -0.80 -10.31 19.33
CA GLY A 83 -0.82 -11.73 18.95
C GLY A 83 -0.46 -12.04 17.50
N ILE A 84 -0.14 -11.03 16.67
CA ILE A 84 0.34 -11.19 15.30
C ILE A 84 1.82 -11.61 15.33
N PRO A 85 2.20 -12.76 14.74
CA PRO A 85 3.61 -13.12 14.63
C PRO A 85 4.37 -12.16 13.71
N THR A 86 5.56 -11.77 14.13
CA THR A 86 6.46 -10.88 13.37
C THR A 86 7.76 -11.59 13.00
N PHE A 87 8.59 -10.94 12.20
CA PHE A 87 9.92 -11.41 11.80
C PHE A 87 10.98 -10.46 12.36
N PRO A 88 11.58 -10.76 13.53
CA PRO A 88 12.67 -9.96 14.11
C PRO A 88 13.90 -9.90 13.19
N GLY A 89 14.61 -8.78 13.25
CA GLY A 89 15.65 -8.39 12.33
C GLY A 89 15.16 -7.39 11.27
N PRO A 90 15.94 -7.11 10.22
CA PRO A 90 17.16 -7.82 9.83
C PRO A 90 18.42 -7.38 10.58
N CYS A 91 18.42 -6.24 11.28
CA CYS A 91 19.61 -5.72 11.94
C CYS A 91 19.67 -6.18 13.42
N PRO A 92 20.85 -6.56 13.93
CA PRO A 92 21.03 -7.08 15.28
C PRO A 92 21.13 -5.95 16.32
N ASN A 93 20.05 -5.19 16.50
CA ASN A 93 19.99 -4.02 17.39
C ASN A 93 19.58 -4.36 18.84
N GLU A 94 19.37 -5.64 19.16
CA GLU A 94 18.80 -6.07 20.44
C GLU A 94 19.69 -5.78 21.64
N TYR A 95 21.02 -5.76 21.45
CA TYR A 95 21.95 -5.36 22.50
C TYR A 95 21.80 -3.88 22.89
N LEU A 96 21.25 -3.04 21.99
CA LEU A 96 20.84 -1.67 22.30
C LEU A 96 19.44 -1.61 22.92
N GLY A 97 18.77 -2.74 23.12
CA GLY A 97 17.38 -2.87 23.58
C GLY A 97 16.33 -2.53 22.53
N ILE A 98 16.74 -2.42 21.26
CA ILE A 98 15.89 -2.09 20.12
C ILE A 98 15.63 -3.35 19.32
N VAL A 99 14.39 -3.56 18.90
CA VAL A 99 14.03 -4.60 17.95
C VAL A 99 13.66 -3.95 16.63
N ASP A 100 14.25 -4.44 15.56
CA ASP A 100 13.76 -4.23 14.20
C ASP A 100 12.92 -5.44 13.82
N LEU A 101 11.81 -5.22 13.11
CA LEU A 101 10.98 -6.33 12.66
C LEU A 101 10.17 -6.00 11.42
N ILE A 102 9.74 -7.06 10.74
CA ILE A 102 8.78 -7.03 9.65
C ILE A 102 7.48 -7.71 10.10
N VAL A 103 6.35 -7.07 9.83
CA VAL A 103 5.00 -7.63 10.04
C VAL A 103 4.32 -7.77 8.70
N TYR A 104 3.71 -8.91 8.40
CA TYR A 104 2.92 -9.09 7.18
C TYR A 104 1.46 -8.71 7.40
N GLY A 105 0.88 -7.95 6.48
CA GLY A 105 -0.52 -7.51 6.57
C GLY A 105 -1.53 -8.66 6.64
N THR A 106 -1.21 -9.79 6.01
CA THR A 106 -2.07 -10.97 5.99
C THR A 106 -1.87 -11.90 7.18
N ALA A 107 -0.86 -11.66 8.03
CA ALA A 107 -0.62 -12.50 9.21
C ALA A 107 -1.81 -12.38 10.16
N GLN A 108 -2.29 -13.52 10.68
CA GLN A 108 -3.44 -13.59 11.58
C GLN A 108 -3.00 -13.58 13.03
N SER A 109 -3.80 -12.93 13.88
CA SER A 109 -3.55 -12.95 15.32
C SER A 109 -3.85 -14.33 15.86
N LYS A 110 -3.03 -14.79 16.79
CA LYS A 110 -3.26 -16.02 17.54
C LYS A 110 -4.14 -15.83 18.77
N THR A 111 -4.43 -14.58 19.14
CA THR A 111 -5.10 -14.23 20.40
C THR A 111 -6.34 -13.36 20.21
N ILE A 112 -6.49 -12.69 19.07
CA ILE A 112 -7.64 -11.83 18.76
C ILE A 112 -8.35 -12.38 17.52
N GLU A 113 -9.65 -12.63 17.64
CA GLU A 113 -10.48 -13.13 16.55
C GLU A 113 -10.66 -12.06 15.45
N ASN A 114 -10.65 -12.47 14.18
CA ASN A 114 -10.82 -11.59 13.02
C ASN A 114 -9.84 -10.40 12.98
N TYR A 115 -8.63 -10.59 13.50
CA TYR A 115 -7.59 -9.57 13.55
C TYR A 115 -6.34 -10.00 12.79
N CYS A 116 -5.89 -9.17 11.86
CA CYS A 116 -4.72 -9.43 11.04
C CYS A 116 -3.72 -8.26 11.07
N GLY A 117 -2.57 -8.42 10.41
CA GLY A 117 -1.56 -7.37 10.32
C GLY A 117 -2.08 -6.05 9.74
N GLU A 118 -3.05 -6.10 8.81
CA GLU A 118 -3.70 -4.90 8.28
C GLU A 118 -4.57 -4.20 9.34
N SER A 119 -5.27 -4.95 10.19
CA SER A 119 -5.96 -4.40 11.36
C SER A 119 -4.97 -3.73 12.32
N LEU A 120 -3.82 -4.36 12.56
CA LEU A 120 -2.74 -3.79 13.37
C LEU A 120 -2.19 -2.49 12.79
N PHE A 121 -1.93 -2.43 11.48
CA PHE A 121 -1.43 -1.20 10.86
C PHE A 121 -2.42 -0.05 10.98
N ARG A 122 -3.72 -0.35 10.86
CA ARG A 122 -4.78 0.63 11.09
C ARG A 122 -4.78 1.12 12.54
N ASP A 123 -4.73 0.21 13.51
CA ASP A 123 -4.73 0.59 14.93
C ASP A 123 -3.53 1.45 15.30
N LEU A 124 -2.34 1.14 14.77
CA LEU A 124 -1.14 1.95 14.96
C LEU A 124 -1.31 3.37 14.41
N VAL A 125 -1.81 3.50 13.16
CA VAL A 125 -2.05 4.81 12.54
C VAL A 125 -3.18 5.59 13.22
N GLU A 126 -4.17 4.90 13.81
CA GLU A 126 -5.20 5.50 14.65
C GLU A 126 -4.69 5.87 16.07
N GLY A 127 -3.41 5.66 16.37
CA GLY A 127 -2.78 6.02 17.65
C GLY A 127 -3.16 5.08 18.80
N LYS A 128 -3.69 3.89 18.51
CA LYS A 128 -4.09 2.94 19.54
C LYS A 128 -2.90 2.24 20.16
N GLU A 129 -3.07 1.85 21.41
CA GLU A 129 -2.15 0.99 22.13
C GLU A 129 -2.15 -0.43 21.54
N VAL A 130 -0.96 -1.03 21.48
CA VAL A 130 -0.74 -2.40 21.04
C VAL A 130 0.11 -3.16 22.06
N GLU A 131 -0.27 -4.40 22.32
CA GLU A 131 0.45 -5.31 23.21
C GLU A 131 1.60 -5.98 22.44
N ILE A 132 2.81 -5.90 22.97
CA ILE A 132 3.98 -6.54 22.41
C ILE A 132 4.46 -7.61 23.37
N LYS A 133 4.59 -8.84 22.88
CA LYS A 133 5.15 -9.97 23.61
C LYS A 133 6.39 -10.46 22.89
N ALA A 134 7.51 -10.53 23.61
CA ALA A 134 8.79 -10.93 23.05
C ALA A 134 9.47 -11.98 23.92
N LYS A 135 10.17 -12.91 23.27
CA LYS A 135 11.01 -13.93 23.91
C LYS A 135 12.44 -13.84 23.38
N SER A 136 13.40 -13.80 24.29
CA SER A 136 14.81 -13.79 23.93
C SER A 136 15.35 -15.21 23.68
N SER A 137 16.54 -15.32 23.09
CA SER A 137 17.28 -16.59 23.03
C SER A 137 17.79 -17.09 24.38
N GLU A 138 17.86 -16.21 25.38
CA GLU A 138 18.41 -16.48 26.72
C GLU A 138 17.29 -16.83 27.73
N GLY A 139 16.02 -16.75 27.31
CA GLY A 139 14.85 -17.23 28.05
C GLY A 139 14.00 -16.10 28.68
N GLU A 140 14.46 -14.85 28.62
CA GLU A 140 13.69 -13.70 29.07
C GLU A 140 12.40 -13.54 28.25
N SER A 141 11.31 -13.27 28.97
CA SER A 141 10.02 -12.89 28.38
C SER A 141 9.71 -11.44 28.73
N ILE A 142 9.34 -10.66 27.73
CA ILE A 142 9.07 -9.23 27.83
C ILE A 142 7.66 -8.98 27.31
N GLU A 143 6.90 -8.20 28.07
CA GLU A 143 5.58 -7.71 27.71
C GLU A 143 5.55 -6.20 27.86
N LYS A 144 5.06 -5.50 26.84
CA LYS A 144 5.01 -4.04 26.82
C LYS A 144 3.79 -3.57 26.03
N ILE A 145 3.15 -2.51 26.51
CA ILE A 145 2.14 -1.79 25.74
C ILE A 145 2.82 -0.56 25.13
N LEU A 146 2.70 -0.39 23.81
CA LEU A 146 3.26 0.73 23.06
C LEU A 146 2.21 1.33 22.12
N THR A 147 2.42 2.57 21.72
CA THR A 147 1.72 3.22 20.61
C THR A 147 2.66 3.38 19.41
N LEU A 148 2.16 3.91 18.30
CA LEU A 148 3.00 4.27 17.15
C LEU A 148 4.03 5.37 17.50
N GLU A 149 3.71 6.28 18.42
CA GLU A 149 4.62 7.37 18.84
C GLU A 149 5.86 6.85 19.58
N ASP A 150 5.75 5.68 20.22
CA ASP A 150 6.86 5.02 20.89
C ASP A 150 7.83 4.32 19.91
N MET A 151 7.47 4.23 18.62
CA MET A 151 8.27 3.56 17.61
C MET A 151 9.23 4.52 16.92
N GLN A 152 10.54 4.30 17.10
CA GLN A 152 11.58 5.12 16.46
C GLN A 152 11.55 5.05 14.93
N PHE A 153 10.99 3.99 14.35
CA PHE A 153 10.76 3.87 12.92
C PHE A 153 9.50 3.06 12.66
N ALA A 154 8.64 3.56 11.77
CA ALA A 154 7.49 2.83 11.28
C ALA A 154 7.20 3.20 9.82
N LYS A 155 7.28 2.21 8.94
CA LYS A 155 6.93 2.37 7.53
C LYS A 155 6.10 1.19 7.04
N MET A 156 5.18 1.49 6.12
CA MET A 156 4.43 0.50 5.39
C MET A 156 5.00 0.35 3.98
N MET A 157 5.21 -0.88 3.54
CA MET A 157 5.68 -1.22 2.20
C MET A 157 4.62 -2.05 1.47
N GLY A 158 4.25 -1.62 0.27
CA GLY A 158 3.45 -2.43 -0.64
C GLY A 158 4.35 -3.12 -1.65
N THR A 159 4.40 -4.44 -1.65
CA THR A 159 5.27 -5.22 -2.55
C THR A 159 4.72 -5.35 -3.97
N ARG A 160 3.41 -5.10 -4.16
CA ARG A 160 2.70 -5.20 -5.44
C ARG A 160 1.44 -4.34 -5.43
N GLN A 161 1.53 -3.14 -6.00
CA GLN A 161 0.46 -2.15 -6.01
C GLN A 161 0.11 -1.66 -7.42
N ALA A 162 -1.07 -1.03 -7.54
CA ALA A 162 -1.55 -0.36 -8.75
C ALA A 162 -1.57 -1.23 -10.03
N ILE A 163 -1.79 -2.54 -9.90
CA ILE A 163 -1.63 -3.52 -10.99
C ILE A 163 -2.44 -3.12 -12.24
N LYS A 164 -1.79 -3.05 -13.42
CA LYS A 164 -2.44 -2.62 -14.68
C LYS A 164 -3.68 -3.44 -15.02
N ASN A 165 -3.50 -4.75 -15.12
CA ASN A 165 -4.54 -5.70 -15.49
C ASN A 165 -4.43 -6.91 -14.56
N TYR A 166 -5.39 -7.10 -13.65
CA TYR A 166 -5.50 -8.32 -12.86
C TYR A 166 -6.34 -9.37 -13.60
N ASN A 167 -6.28 -10.62 -13.15
CA ASN A 167 -7.13 -11.67 -13.71
C ASN A 167 -8.55 -11.53 -13.17
N ALA A 168 -9.55 -11.77 -14.02
CA ALA A 168 -10.87 -12.15 -13.55
C ALA A 168 -10.84 -13.63 -13.12
N MET A 169 -11.66 -13.98 -12.13
CA MET A 169 -11.84 -15.35 -11.67
C MET A 169 -13.29 -15.76 -11.94
N ILE A 170 -13.47 -17.03 -12.29
CA ILE A 170 -14.75 -17.75 -12.34
C ILE A 170 -14.60 -19.03 -11.51
N ASN A 171 -15.69 -19.55 -10.97
CA ASN A 171 -15.70 -20.86 -10.32
C ASN A 171 -16.16 -21.93 -11.32
N CYS A 172 -15.22 -22.77 -11.78
CA CYS A 172 -15.52 -23.87 -12.70
C CYS A 172 -16.03 -25.14 -12.01
N GLU A 173 -15.99 -25.18 -10.67
CA GLU A 173 -16.39 -26.35 -9.88
C GLU A 173 -17.92 -26.48 -9.81
N PRO A 174 -18.43 -27.70 -9.58
CA PRO A 174 -19.87 -27.93 -9.40
C PRO A 174 -20.37 -27.57 -7.98
N TYR A 175 -19.50 -27.07 -7.09
CA TYR A 175 -19.83 -26.64 -5.73
C TYR A 175 -19.31 -25.23 -5.42
N GLU A 176 -19.81 -24.62 -4.36
CA GLU A 176 -19.39 -23.28 -3.90
C GLU A 176 -17.95 -23.29 -3.38
N VAL A 177 -17.19 -22.25 -3.72
CA VAL A 177 -15.78 -22.11 -3.30
C VAL A 177 -15.61 -20.86 -2.44
N ASN A 178 -15.11 -21.04 -1.22
CA ASN A 178 -14.66 -19.93 -0.38
C ASN A 178 -13.30 -19.43 -0.89
N THR A 179 -13.21 -18.15 -1.22
CA THR A 179 -12.01 -17.55 -1.81
C THR A 179 -11.82 -16.11 -1.35
N ILE A 180 -10.57 -15.68 -1.25
CA ILE A 180 -10.22 -14.29 -0.92
C ILE A 180 -10.64 -13.27 -1.99
N PHE A 181 -11.06 -13.73 -3.16
CA PHE A 181 -11.51 -12.89 -4.27
C PHE A 181 -13.02 -12.58 -4.24
N SER A 182 -13.75 -13.07 -3.24
CA SER A 182 -15.17 -12.82 -3.04
C SER A 182 -15.49 -12.75 -1.55
N THR A 183 -16.36 -11.83 -1.15
CA THR A 183 -16.87 -11.77 0.24
C THR A 183 -17.92 -12.84 0.52
N LEU A 184 -18.50 -13.42 -0.53
CA LEU A 184 -19.49 -14.49 -0.46
C LEU A 184 -18.90 -15.78 -1.05
N PRO A 185 -19.38 -16.97 -0.64
CA PRO A 185 -19.04 -18.22 -1.33
C PRO A 185 -19.29 -18.09 -2.84
N PHE A 186 -18.26 -18.39 -3.63
CA PHE A 186 -18.29 -18.14 -5.07
C PHE A 186 -19.11 -19.24 -5.75
N ARG A 187 -20.21 -18.88 -6.43
CA ARG A 187 -21.21 -19.87 -6.90
C ARG A 187 -20.67 -20.80 -7.99
N PRO A 188 -21.14 -22.05 -8.03
CA PRO A 188 -20.63 -23.07 -8.96
C PRO A 188 -20.95 -22.81 -10.43
N ASN A 189 -20.40 -23.66 -11.30
CA ASN A 189 -20.74 -23.79 -12.72
C ASN A 189 -20.60 -22.51 -13.55
N MET A 190 -19.56 -21.72 -13.28
CA MET A 190 -19.22 -20.47 -13.98
C MET A 190 -20.36 -19.44 -13.97
N SER A 191 -21.22 -19.50 -12.94
CA SER A 191 -22.41 -18.63 -12.82
C SER A 191 -22.09 -17.21 -12.37
N GLU A 192 -20.89 -16.99 -11.83
CA GLU A 192 -20.43 -15.70 -11.32
C GLU A 192 -19.00 -15.40 -11.79
N LEU A 193 -18.66 -14.10 -11.85
CA LEU A 193 -17.34 -13.59 -12.18
C LEU A 193 -16.93 -12.50 -11.17
N THR A 194 -15.72 -12.60 -10.65
CA THR A 194 -15.11 -11.56 -9.81
C THR A 194 -13.86 -11.01 -10.50
N PHE A 195 -13.63 -9.70 -10.37
CA PHE A 195 -12.45 -9.04 -10.92
C PHE A 195 -12.04 -7.87 -10.01
N SER A 196 -10.76 -7.49 -10.10
CA SER A 196 -10.21 -6.33 -9.42
C SER A 196 -9.47 -5.46 -10.43
N GLY A 197 -9.77 -4.17 -10.44
CA GLY A 197 -9.18 -3.22 -11.34
C GLY A 197 -9.71 -1.81 -11.10
N CYS A 198 -8.94 -0.83 -11.58
CA CYS A 198 -9.26 0.59 -11.44
C CYS A 198 -9.82 1.22 -12.72
N GLY A 199 -10.00 0.43 -13.79
CA GLY A 199 -10.48 0.92 -15.08
C GLY A 199 -9.70 2.14 -15.56
N ALA A 200 -10.41 3.17 -16.05
CA ALA A 200 -9.83 4.42 -16.54
C ALA A 200 -8.93 5.16 -15.52
N MET A 201 -9.00 4.81 -14.23
CA MET A 201 -8.16 5.39 -13.17
C MET A 201 -6.79 4.74 -13.04
N ASN A 202 -6.52 3.66 -13.80
CA ASN A 202 -5.29 2.90 -13.66
C ASN A 202 -4.07 3.73 -14.11
N PRO A 203 -3.05 3.91 -13.25
CA PRO A 203 -1.89 4.75 -13.59
C PRO A 203 -1.13 4.25 -14.81
N PHE A 204 -1.01 2.93 -15.02
CA PHE A 204 -0.29 2.36 -16.17
C PHE A 204 -1.10 2.30 -17.47
N GLN A 205 -2.41 2.52 -17.39
CA GLN A 205 -3.21 2.75 -18.59
C GLN A 205 -3.10 4.22 -19.03
N ASN A 206 -2.92 5.13 -18.07
CA ASN A 206 -2.74 6.56 -18.32
C ASN A 206 -1.27 6.96 -18.61
N ASP A 207 -0.30 6.13 -18.22
CA ASP A 207 1.12 6.30 -18.52
C ASP A 207 1.71 5.00 -19.12
N PRO A 208 1.37 4.64 -20.37
CA PRO A 208 1.76 3.36 -20.96
C PRO A 208 3.27 3.25 -21.24
N GLU A 209 3.95 4.39 -21.38
CA GLU A 209 5.39 4.49 -21.66
C GLU A 209 6.23 4.80 -20.41
N PHE A 210 5.62 4.87 -19.22
CA PHE A 210 6.28 5.16 -17.94
C PHE A 210 7.07 6.48 -17.94
N LEU A 211 6.51 7.52 -18.55
CA LEU A 211 7.14 8.83 -18.67
C LEU A 211 7.03 9.65 -17.38
N THR A 212 6.05 9.36 -16.53
CA THR A 212 5.71 10.14 -15.33
C THR A 212 5.90 9.36 -14.03
N LEU A 213 5.79 8.03 -14.08
CA LEU A 213 5.92 7.15 -12.93
C LEU A 213 7.27 6.44 -12.93
N GLY A 214 8.11 6.75 -11.95
CA GLY A 214 9.43 6.14 -11.78
C GLY A 214 9.80 5.97 -10.31
N VAL A 215 10.99 5.42 -10.07
CA VAL A 215 11.55 5.31 -8.72
C VAL A 215 11.64 6.70 -8.10
N GLY A 216 11.14 6.85 -6.88
CA GLY A 216 11.12 8.12 -6.15
C GLY A 216 9.96 9.04 -6.52
N SER A 217 9.09 8.69 -7.48
CA SER A 217 7.86 9.47 -7.70
C SER A 217 7.02 9.48 -6.41
N PRO A 218 6.57 10.67 -5.95
CA PRO A 218 5.79 10.78 -4.74
C PRO A 218 4.38 10.24 -4.97
N ILE A 219 3.84 9.58 -3.95
CA ILE A 219 2.46 9.08 -3.91
C ILE A 219 1.81 9.48 -2.60
N LEU A 220 0.48 9.53 -2.57
CA LEU A 220 -0.26 9.69 -1.33
C LEU A 220 -0.73 8.33 -0.84
N VAL A 221 -0.34 7.94 0.37
CA VAL A 221 -0.76 6.70 1.01
C VAL A 221 -1.38 7.06 2.35
N ASN A 222 -2.69 6.83 2.52
CA ASN A 222 -3.42 7.16 3.76
C ASN A 222 -3.18 8.59 4.28
N GLY A 223 -3.08 9.58 3.38
CA GLY A 223 -2.90 10.99 3.76
C GLY A 223 -1.45 11.43 3.95
N VAL A 224 -0.48 10.51 3.87
CA VAL A 224 0.95 10.84 3.99
C VAL A 224 1.70 10.63 2.68
N ILE A 225 2.79 11.39 2.51
CA ILE A 225 3.64 11.29 1.32
C ILE A 225 4.50 10.02 1.44
N GLY A 226 4.27 9.09 0.52
CA GLY A 226 5.11 7.94 0.26
C GLY A 226 5.81 8.05 -1.10
N TYR A 227 6.49 6.97 -1.49
CA TYR A 227 7.28 6.92 -2.71
C TYR A 227 7.14 5.58 -3.43
N LEU A 228 7.23 5.64 -4.76
CA LEU A 228 7.45 4.46 -5.59
C LEU A 228 8.88 3.96 -5.41
N MET A 229 9.04 2.67 -5.13
CA MET A 229 10.36 2.04 -5.02
C MET A 229 10.83 1.42 -6.34
N GLY A 230 9.94 1.32 -7.32
CA GLY A 230 10.18 0.69 -8.62
C GLY A 230 9.18 -0.42 -8.91
N PRO A 231 9.52 -1.35 -9.84
CA PRO A 231 8.68 -2.50 -10.15
C PRO A 231 8.42 -3.39 -8.94
N GLY A 232 7.18 -3.83 -8.75
CA GLY A 232 6.82 -4.74 -7.67
C GLY A 232 7.07 -6.22 -7.98
N THR A 233 6.69 -7.08 -7.04
CA THR A 233 6.78 -8.54 -7.22
C THR A 233 5.86 -9.00 -8.34
N ARG A 234 6.28 -10.03 -9.10
CA ARG A 234 5.59 -10.51 -10.31
C ARG A 234 5.38 -9.43 -11.39
N ASN A 235 6.15 -8.34 -11.37
CA ASN A 235 6.11 -7.35 -12.44
C ASN A 235 6.64 -7.94 -13.76
N TYR A 236 5.91 -7.71 -14.85
CA TYR A 236 6.38 -8.01 -16.21
C TYR A 236 5.67 -7.11 -17.22
N ILE A 237 6.24 -7.01 -18.43
CA ILE A 237 5.86 -6.04 -19.47
C ILE A 237 4.34 -5.97 -19.72
N LYS A 238 3.63 -7.11 -19.78
CA LYS A 238 2.18 -7.13 -20.05
C LYS A 238 1.30 -6.87 -18.82
N LYS A 239 1.83 -7.01 -17.60
CA LYS A 239 1.08 -6.73 -16.34
C LYS A 239 1.99 -5.97 -15.35
N PRO A 240 2.32 -4.71 -15.65
CA PRO A 240 3.14 -3.92 -14.77
C PRO A 240 2.44 -3.64 -13.43
N ASN A 241 3.25 -3.51 -12.39
CA ASN A 241 2.86 -3.16 -11.03
C ASN A 241 4.04 -2.49 -10.30
N MET A 242 3.77 -1.78 -9.20
CA MET A 242 4.79 -1.02 -8.47
C MET A 242 4.95 -1.51 -7.05
N MET A 243 6.16 -1.34 -6.53
CA MET A 243 6.43 -1.37 -5.10
C MET A 243 6.32 0.05 -4.53
N THR A 244 5.76 0.17 -3.34
CA THR A 244 5.55 1.44 -2.65
C THR A 244 6.10 1.39 -1.24
N ILE A 245 6.48 2.54 -0.70
CA ILE A 245 6.79 2.71 0.72
C ILE A 245 6.26 4.04 1.23
N ALA A 246 5.69 4.05 2.42
CA ALA A 246 5.18 5.23 3.08
C ALA A 246 5.48 5.18 4.58
N PRO A 247 5.66 6.33 5.26
CA PRO A 247 5.64 6.37 6.71
C PRO A 247 4.28 5.93 7.27
N MET A 248 4.27 5.38 8.47
CA MET A 248 3.06 5.29 9.29
C MET A 248 3.04 6.53 10.18
N ASN A 249 2.00 7.37 10.06
CA ASN A 249 1.79 8.60 10.83
C ASN A 249 0.32 8.96 10.83
#